data_AF-A0A7K1SJC3-F1
#
_entry.id   AF-A0A7K1SJC3-F1
#
_cell.length_a   1.000
_cell.length_b   1.000
_cell.length_c   1.000
_cell.angle_alpha   90.00
_cell.angle_beta   90.00
_cell.angle_gamma   90.00
#
_symmetry.space_group_name_H-M   'P 1'
#
loop_
_entity.id
_entity.type
_entity.pdbx_description
1 polymer ?
#
loop_
_entity_poly.entity_id
_entity_poly.type
_entity_poly.pdbx_seq_one_letter_code
_entity_poly.pdbx_strand_id
1 'polypeptide(L)'
;MKVPPAQKEPPLCSGIMPDTVFKNWMIAVALLLQNYRQLRNLQARYYLELHLPMAHSAGIGQCSLRELQRLINLFESEIEALLKDMNKSGKQRPLTLSESHNQVIAHTQRLHQLNYQAQLRLQVADQSAS
;
A
#
# COMPACT_ATOMS: atom_id res chain seq x y z
N MET A 1 -44.75 42.79 -17.99
CA MET A 1 -43.54 42.12 -18.53
C MET A 1 -42.75 41.57 -17.36
N LYS A 2 -42.58 40.25 -17.29
CA LYS A 2 -41.95 39.56 -16.15
C LYS A 2 -40.65 38.94 -16.66
N VAL A 3 -39.51 39.49 -16.25
CA VAL A 3 -38.20 38.91 -16.54
C VAL A 3 -37.97 37.76 -15.56
N PRO A 4 -37.66 36.53 -16.00
CA PRO A 4 -37.23 35.47 -15.09
C PRO A 4 -35.74 35.68 -14.76
N PRO A 5 -35.32 35.63 -13.48
CA PRO A 5 -33.91 35.58 -13.16
C PRO A 5 -33.35 34.19 -13.47
N ALA A 6 -32.17 34.20 -14.08
CA ALA A 6 -31.37 33.03 -14.36
C ALA A 6 -30.96 32.31 -13.06
N GLN A 7 -31.12 30.99 -13.06
CA GLN A 7 -30.33 30.10 -12.21
C GLN A 7 -29.69 29.06 -13.11
N LYS A 8 -28.53 29.42 -13.66
CA LYS A 8 -27.52 28.44 -14.06
C LYS A 8 -26.83 28.03 -12.76
N GLU A 9 -27.16 26.86 -12.24
CA GLU A 9 -26.30 26.19 -11.27
C GLU A 9 -25.19 25.46 -12.04
N PRO A 10 -23.92 25.82 -11.84
CA PRO A 10 -22.86 24.85 -11.73
C PRO A 10 -22.47 24.76 -10.24
N PRO A 11 -22.26 23.54 -9.74
CA PRO A 11 -21.02 22.89 -10.06
C PRO A 11 -21.24 21.45 -10.49
N LEU A 12 -20.73 21.11 -11.68
CA LEU A 12 -20.17 19.79 -11.90
C LEU A 12 -19.18 19.57 -10.77
N CYS A 13 -19.57 18.82 -9.75
CA CYS A 13 -18.64 18.23 -8.81
C CYS A 13 -17.58 17.53 -9.66
N SER A 14 -16.41 18.16 -9.76
CA SER A 14 -15.16 17.56 -10.23
C SER A 14 -14.68 16.54 -9.19
N GLY A 15 -15.60 15.67 -8.77
CA GLY A 15 -15.34 14.53 -7.93
C GLY A 15 -14.56 13.54 -8.77
N ILE A 16 -13.37 13.20 -8.28
CA ILE A 16 -12.57 12.09 -8.79
C ILE A 16 -13.51 10.93 -9.09
N MET A 17 -13.62 10.56 -10.38
CA MET A 17 -14.52 9.49 -10.82
C MET A 17 -14.26 8.24 -9.95
N PRO A 18 -15.30 7.57 -9.42
CA PRO A 18 -15.16 6.35 -8.61
C PRO A 18 -14.25 5.31 -9.27
N ASP A 19 -14.28 5.24 -10.60
CA ASP A 19 -13.43 4.37 -11.43
C ASP A 19 -11.94 4.66 -11.27
N THR A 20 -11.56 5.94 -11.13
CA THR A 20 -10.17 6.35 -10.92
C THR A 20 -9.69 5.97 -9.52
N VAL A 21 -10.55 6.10 -8.51
CA VAL A 21 -10.22 5.69 -7.13
C VAL A 21 -10.03 4.18 -7.05
N PHE A 22 -10.94 3.42 -7.64
CA PHE A 22 -10.85 1.96 -7.67
C PHE A 22 -9.63 1.47 -8.45
N LYS A 23 -9.34 2.08 -9.61
CA LYS A 23 -8.14 1.78 -10.40
C LYS A 23 -6.86 2.04 -9.60
N ASN A 24 -6.76 3.19 -8.95
CA ASN A 24 -5.59 3.53 -8.13
C ASN A 24 -5.42 2.57 -6.96
N TRP A 25 -6.52 2.18 -6.32
CA TRP A 25 -6.52 1.17 -5.27
C TRP A 25 -5.99 -0.19 -5.76
N MET A 26 -6.49 -0.68 -6.90
CA MET A 26 -6.02 -1.93 -7.51
C MET A 26 -4.52 -1.90 -7.83
N ILE A 27 -4.03 -0.79 -8.38
CA ILE A 27 -2.59 -0.60 -8.66
C ILE A 27 -1.79 -0.64 -7.35
N ALA A 28 -2.25 0.06 -6.30
CA ALA A 28 -1.58 0.12 -5.03
C ALA A 28 -1.50 -1.26 -4.35
N VAL A 29 -2.56 -2.07 -4.44
CA VAL A 29 -2.59 -3.46 -3.95
C VAL A 29 -1.63 -4.36 -4.75
N ALA A 30 -1.61 -4.24 -6.08
CA ALA A 30 -0.70 -5.02 -6.91
C ALA A 30 0.77 -4.74 -6.58
N LEU A 31 1.13 -3.46 -6.44
CA LEU A 31 2.46 -3.04 -6.01
C LEU A 31 2.79 -3.54 -4.60
N LEU A 32 1.82 -3.54 -3.69
CA LEU A 32 2.01 -4.07 -2.33
C LEU A 32 2.42 -5.54 -2.37
N LEU A 33 1.68 -6.36 -3.12
CA LEU A 33 1.97 -7.79 -3.24
C LEU A 33 3.33 -8.06 -3.90
N GLN A 34 3.68 -7.28 -4.92
CA GLN A 34 4.97 -7.38 -5.59
C GLN A 34 6.12 -7.04 -4.63
N ASN A 35 6.05 -5.89 -3.96
CA ASN A 35 7.06 -5.43 -3.01
C ASN A 35 7.20 -6.41 -1.84
N TYR A 36 6.09 -6.91 -1.29
CA TYR A 36 6.09 -7.92 -0.23
C TYR A 36 6.88 -9.17 -0.63
N ARG A 37 6.62 -9.72 -1.83
CA ARG A 37 7.33 -10.89 -2.34
C ARG A 37 8.82 -10.62 -2.50
N GLN A 38 9.20 -9.46 -3.03
CA GLN A 38 10.60 -9.07 -3.18
C GLN A 38 11.31 -8.97 -1.83
N LEU A 39 10.70 -8.32 -0.83
CA LEU A 39 11.26 -8.21 0.52
C LEU A 39 11.41 -9.60 1.19
N ARG A 40 10.43 -10.49 1.04
CA ARG A 40 10.49 -11.86 1.54
C ARG A 40 11.62 -12.66 0.89
N ASN A 41 11.77 -12.56 -0.42
CA ASN A 41 12.87 -13.20 -1.14
C ASN A 41 14.23 -12.68 -0.69
N LEU A 42 14.36 -11.36 -0.51
CA LEU A 42 15.57 -10.74 0.01
C LEU A 42 15.92 -11.28 1.41
N GLN A 43 14.93 -11.34 2.30
CA GLN A 43 15.08 -11.91 3.63
C GLN A 43 15.53 -13.38 3.59
N ALA A 44 14.93 -14.20 2.73
CA ALA A 44 15.27 -15.61 2.58
C ALA A 44 16.70 -15.81 2.05
N ARG A 45 17.12 -15.04 1.04
CA ARG A 45 18.50 -15.08 0.51
C ARG A 45 19.53 -14.78 1.60
N TYR A 46 19.26 -13.80 2.43
CA TYR A 46 20.14 -13.47 3.55
C TYR A 46 20.24 -14.58 4.60
N TYR A 47 19.13 -15.23 4.96
CA TYR A 47 19.21 -16.37 5.87
C TYR A 47 20.07 -17.50 5.30
N LEU A 48 20.02 -17.75 3.99
CA LEU A 48 20.90 -18.71 3.33
C LEU A 48 22.37 -18.27 3.37
N GLU A 49 22.64 -16.98 3.19
CA GLU A 49 23.99 -16.40 3.27
C GLU A 49 24.56 -16.40 4.69
N LEU A 50 23.75 -16.24 5.72
CA LEU A 50 24.19 -16.26 7.12
C LEU A 50 24.63 -17.65 7.59
N HIS A 51 24.12 -18.71 6.95
CA HIS A 51 24.56 -20.08 7.18
C HIS A 51 25.89 -20.42 6.48
N LEU A 52 26.43 -19.52 5.66
CA LEU A 52 27.79 -19.62 5.15
C LEU A 52 28.77 -19.03 6.18
N PRO A 53 29.93 -19.67 6.44
CA PRO A 53 30.86 -19.27 7.52
C PRO A 53 31.45 -17.85 7.44
N MET A 54 31.17 -17.07 6.39
CA MET A 54 31.86 -15.80 6.10
C MET A 54 31.06 -14.53 6.36
N ALA A 55 29.75 -14.57 6.64
CA ALA A 55 28.94 -13.35 6.71
C ALA A 55 28.31 -13.11 8.10
N HIS A 56 29.01 -12.36 8.95
CA HIS A 56 28.47 -11.78 10.20
C HIS A 56 27.97 -10.33 9.99
N SER A 57 27.41 -9.98 8.83
CA SER A 57 26.79 -8.66 8.68
C SER A 57 25.41 -8.65 9.33
N ALA A 58 25.04 -7.59 10.06
CA ALA A 58 23.71 -7.43 10.68
C ALA A 58 22.63 -6.96 9.68
N GLY A 59 22.88 -7.08 8.37
CA GLY A 59 22.07 -6.52 7.30
C GLY A 59 22.47 -7.00 5.91
N ILE A 60 21.58 -6.73 4.95
CA ILE A 60 21.73 -7.04 3.52
C ILE A 60 22.26 -5.78 2.86
N GLY A 61 23.56 -5.74 2.59
CA GLY A 61 24.19 -4.51 2.18
C GLY A 61 24.12 -3.43 3.27
N GLN A 62 23.60 -2.26 2.94
CA GLN A 62 23.29 -1.18 3.90
C GLN A 62 21.88 -1.30 4.53
N CYS A 63 21.05 -2.25 4.11
CA CYS A 63 19.71 -2.41 4.65
C CYS A 63 19.72 -3.25 5.92
N SER A 64 19.24 -2.69 7.03
CA SER A 64 19.10 -3.42 8.29
C SER A 64 18.04 -4.52 8.16
N LEU A 65 18.38 -5.75 8.58
CA LEU A 65 17.42 -6.86 8.62
C LEU A 65 16.22 -6.54 9.52
N ARG A 66 16.46 -5.82 10.62
CA ARG A 66 15.41 -5.40 11.56
C ARG A 66 14.40 -4.48 10.89
N GLU A 67 14.86 -3.56 10.05
CA GLU A 67 14.00 -2.66 9.30
C GLU A 67 13.21 -3.40 8.21
N LEU A 68 13.87 -4.34 7.51
CA LEU A 68 13.22 -5.21 6.52
C LEU A 68 12.08 -6.01 7.17
N GLN A 69 12.35 -6.64 8.31
CA GLN A 69 11.38 -7.45 9.03
C GLN A 69 10.23 -6.61 9.61
N ARG A 70 10.52 -5.40 10.11
CA ARG A 70 9.49 -4.44 10.50
C ARG A 70 8.58 -4.09 9.32
N LEU A 71 9.15 -3.86 8.14
CA LEU A 71 8.38 -3.51 6.95
C LEU A 71 7.51 -4.67 6.47
N ILE A 72 8.05 -5.89 6.45
CA ILE A 72 7.29 -7.12 6.14
C ILE A 72 6.10 -7.27 7.10
N ASN A 73 6.30 -7.11 8.40
CA ASN A 73 5.21 -7.20 9.39
C ASN A 73 4.15 -6.12 9.18
N LEU A 74 4.54 -4.91 8.77
CA LEU A 74 3.59 -3.84 8.44
C LEU A 74 2.76 -4.18 7.20
N PHE A 75 3.37 -4.78 6.17
CA PHE A 75 2.65 -5.25 4.98
C PHE A 75 1.64 -6.35 5.34
N GLU A 76 2.04 -7.34 6.16
CA GLU A 76 1.13 -8.41 6.60
C GLU A 76 -0.06 -7.87 7.39
N SER A 77 0.18 -6.95 8.32
CA SER A 77 -0.88 -6.32 9.10
C SER A 77 -1.84 -5.50 8.22
N GLU A 78 -1.34 -4.82 7.19
CA GLU A 78 -2.18 -4.04 6.27
C GLU A 78 -3.02 -4.96 5.37
N ILE A 79 -2.43 -6.06 4.88
CA ILE A 79 -3.17 -7.09 4.12
C ILE A 79 -4.29 -7.69 4.97
N GLU A 80 -4.00 -8.02 6.23
CA GLU A 80 -5.01 -8.56 7.15
C GLU A 80 -6.13 -7.54 7.41
N ALA A 81 -5.79 -6.26 7.60
CA ALA A 81 -6.77 -5.19 7.78
C ALA A 81 -7.68 -5.03 6.56
N LEU A 82 -7.11 -5.02 5.35
CA LEU A 82 -7.86 -4.98 4.09
C LEU A 82 -8.79 -6.17 3.94
N LEU A 83 -8.32 -7.39 4.24
CA LEU A 83 -9.13 -8.60 4.18
C LEU A 83 -10.28 -8.54 5.19
N LYS A 84 -10.04 -8.06 6.42
CA LYS A 84 -11.09 -7.86 7.42
C LYS A 84 -12.12 -6.86 6.93
N ASP A 85 -11.69 -5.75 6.36
CA ASP A 85 -12.57 -4.69 5.88
C ASP A 85 -13.43 -5.13 4.70
N MET A 86 -12.88 -5.92 3.76
CA MET A 86 -13.64 -6.51 2.66
C MET A 86 -14.63 -7.60 3.13
N ASN A 87 -14.28 -8.35 4.18
CA ASN A 87 -15.09 -9.45 4.70
C ASN A 87 -16.14 -9.01 5.76
N LYS A 88 -16.28 -7.71 6.05
CA LYS A 88 -17.30 -7.19 6.99
C LYS A 88 -18.75 -7.35 6.51
N SER A 89 -18.98 -8.00 5.37
CA SER A 89 -20.25 -8.13 4.63
C SER A 89 -21.42 -8.84 5.36
N GLY A 90 -21.31 -9.22 6.63
CA GLY A 90 -22.38 -9.93 7.34
C GLY A 90 -22.67 -9.56 8.79
N LYS A 91 -21.85 -8.72 9.46
CA LYS A 91 -21.97 -8.48 10.91
C LYS A 91 -22.01 -7.02 11.36
N GLN A 92 -21.85 -6.06 10.44
CA GLN A 92 -21.84 -4.63 10.75
C GLN A 92 -22.86 -3.87 9.89
N ARG A 93 -23.31 -2.71 10.41
CA ARG A 93 -24.17 -1.78 9.69
C ARG A 93 -23.54 -1.49 8.30
N PRO A 94 -24.33 -1.51 7.21
CA PRO A 94 -23.83 -1.11 5.89
C PRO A 94 -23.23 0.29 5.94
N LEU A 95 -22.00 0.43 5.42
CA LEU A 95 -21.36 1.73 5.26
C LEU A 95 -22.12 2.56 4.24
N THR A 96 -22.17 3.87 4.45
CA THR A 96 -22.62 4.80 3.43
C THR A 96 -21.62 4.84 2.27
N LEU A 97 -22.07 5.31 1.10
CA LEU A 97 -21.19 5.48 -0.07
C LEU A 97 -20.00 6.41 0.24
N SER A 98 -20.22 7.46 1.03
CA SER A 98 -19.17 8.39 1.45
C SER A 98 -18.14 7.71 2.36
N GLU A 99 -18.58 6.90 3.34
CA GLU A 99 -17.69 6.18 4.25
C GLU A 99 -16.85 5.14 3.53
N SER A 100 -17.47 4.35 2.63
CA SER A 100 -16.75 3.37 1.82
C SER A 100 -15.72 4.03 0.90
N HIS A 101 -16.07 5.16 0.27
CA HIS A 101 -15.15 5.92 -0.56
C HIS A 101 -13.96 6.48 0.23
N ASN A 102 -14.21 7.08 1.40
CA ASN A 102 -13.16 7.60 2.28
C ASN A 102 -12.25 6.47 2.78
N GLN A 103 -12.81 5.30 3.07
CA GLN A 103 -12.04 4.13 3.48
C GLN A 103 -11.12 3.65 2.35
N VAL A 104 -11.60 3.56 1.11
CA VAL A 104 -10.76 3.21 -0.05
C VAL A 104 -9.64 4.23 -0.27
N ILE A 105 -9.92 5.53 -0.13
CA ILE A 105 -8.89 6.58 -0.22
C ILE A 105 -7.83 6.38 0.86
N ALA A 106 -8.24 6.17 2.12
CA ALA A 106 -7.33 5.98 3.25
C ALA A 106 -6.42 4.75 3.03
N HIS A 107 -6.99 3.62 2.64
CA HIS A 107 -6.21 2.43 2.30
C HIS A 107 -5.25 2.70 1.14
N THR A 108 -5.71 3.36 0.07
CA THR A 108 -4.86 3.66 -1.10
C THR A 108 -3.64 4.51 -0.71
N GLN A 109 -3.84 5.54 0.12
CA GLN A 109 -2.75 6.37 0.63
C GLN A 109 -1.77 5.56 1.48
N ARG A 110 -2.29 4.70 2.36
CA ARG A 110 -1.48 3.84 3.21
C ARG A 110 -0.64 2.85 2.40
N LEU A 111 -1.25 2.22 1.39
CA LEU A 111 -0.57 1.32 0.46
C LEU A 111 0.54 2.05 -0.32
N HIS A 112 0.28 3.26 -0.81
CA HIS A 112 1.32 4.06 -1.47
C HIS A 112 2.52 4.34 -0.55
N GLN A 113 2.29 4.70 0.71
CA GLN A 113 3.37 4.92 1.67
C GLN A 113 4.21 3.66 1.91
N LEU A 114 3.55 2.51 2.10
CA LEU A 114 4.22 1.24 2.31
C LEU A 114 5.02 0.81 1.07
N ASN A 115 4.45 0.99 -0.12
CA ASN A 115 5.10 0.70 -1.38
C ASN A 115 6.35 1.57 -1.60
N TYR A 116 6.25 2.86 -1.32
CA TYR A 116 7.38 3.78 -1.42
C TYR A 116 8.53 3.38 -0.47
N GLN A 117 8.20 3.06 0.79
CA GLN A 117 9.20 2.58 1.75
C GLN A 117 9.87 1.28 1.31
N ALA A 118 9.09 0.34 0.76
CA ALA A 118 9.63 -0.92 0.26
C ALA A 118 10.57 -0.71 -0.92
N GLN A 119 10.19 0.13 -1.89
CA GLN A 119 11.04 0.44 -3.04
C GLN A 119 12.36 1.08 -2.62
N LEU A 120 12.35 2.02 -1.67
CA LEU A 120 13.59 2.60 -1.14
C LEU A 120 14.49 1.54 -0.50
N ARG A 121 13.93 0.62 0.29
CA ARG A 121 14.71 -0.43 0.94
C ARG A 121 15.25 -1.47 -0.05
N LEU A 122 14.48 -1.81 -1.08
CA LEU A 122 14.93 -2.67 -2.17
C LEU A 122 16.08 -2.03 -2.97
N GLN A 123 15.98 -0.73 -3.28
CA GLN A 123 17.05 0.00 -3.98
C GLN A 123 18.35 0.02 -3.17
N VAL A 124 18.28 0.29 -1.86
CA VAL A 124 19.46 0.30 -0.98
C VAL A 124 20.08 -1.09 -0.88
N ALA A 125 19.27 -2.14 -0.81
CA ALA A 125 19.76 -3.51 -0.77
C ALA A 125 20.47 -3.91 -2.09
N ASP A 126 19.95 -3.46 -3.23
CA ASP A 126 20.50 -3.77 -4.56
C ASP A 126 21.82 -3.02 -4.84
N GLN A 127 21.89 -1.73 -4.48
CA GLN A 127 23.09 -0.90 -4.64
C GLN A 127 24.28 -1.34 -3.79
N SER A 128 24.03 -2.12 -2.74
CA SER A 128 25.08 -2.62 -1.86
C SER A 128 25.71 -3.94 -2.34
N ALA A 129 25.20 -4.51 -3.44
CA ALA A 129 25.70 -5.74 -4.04
C ALA A 129 26.64 -5.49 -5.25
N SER A 130 26.93 -4.22 -5.58
CA SER A 130 27.94 -3.79 -6.57
C SER A 130 29.22 -3.34 -5.88
#